data_AF-A0A919VGD4-F1
#
_entry.id   AF-A0A919VGD4-F1
#
_cell.length_a   1.000
_cell.length_b   1.000
_cell.length_c   1.000
_cell.angle_alpha   90.00
_cell.angle_beta   90.00
_cell.angle_gamma   90.00
#
_symmetry.space_group_name_H-M   'P 1'
#
loop_
_entity.id
_entity.type
_entity.pdbx_description
1 polymer ?
#
loop_
_entity_poly.entity_id
_entity_poly.type
_entity_poly.pdbx_seq_one_letter_code
_entity_poly.pdbx_strand_id
1 'polypeptide(L)' 'MSFMEDYKNVFAYIREYQDNKLFIICNFSNKSIDINLNYNIKKVVLSNYEHIKRFYNDIEMRSYEAIVLDIV' A
#
# COMPACT_ATOMS: atom_id res chain seq x y z
N MET A 1 -5.72 5.59 16.30
CA MET A 1 -4.51 6.15 15.69
C MET A 1 -4.21 5.29 14.49
N SER A 2 -4.57 5.78 13.31
CA SER A 2 -4.32 5.10 12.04
C SER A 2 -2.81 5.13 11.79
N PHE A 3 -2.20 3.98 11.53
CA PHE A 3 -0.77 3.82 11.22
C PHE A 3 -0.29 4.73 10.07
N MET A 4 -1.22 5.27 9.28
CA MET A 4 -0.92 6.06 8.09
C MET A 4 -1.02 7.59 8.29
N GLU A 5 -1.34 8.06 9.50
CA GLU A 5 -1.51 9.51 9.79
C GLU A 5 -0.23 10.32 9.57
N ASP A 6 0.96 9.71 9.67
CA ASP A 6 2.25 10.37 9.46
C ASP A 6 2.55 10.61 7.96
N TYR A 7 1.90 9.87 7.06
CA TYR A 7 2.13 9.95 5.63
C TYR A 7 1.13 10.90 4.94
N LYS A 8 1.33 12.21 5.07
CA LYS A 8 0.41 13.26 4.61
C LYS A 8 -0.11 13.14 3.16
N ASN A 9 0.70 12.59 2.25
CA ASN A 9 0.34 12.44 0.84
C ASN A 9 -0.06 11.00 0.46
N VAL A 10 -0.21 10.12 1.44
CA VAL A 10 -0.62 8.74 1.22
C VAL A 10 -2.07 8.62 1.62
N PHE A 11 -2.89 8.12 0.69
CA PHE A 11 -4.25 7.71 1.00
C PHE A 11 -4.25 6.19 1.14
N ALA A 12 -4.67 5.69 2.29
CA ALA A 12 -4.64 4.28 2.58
C ALA A 12 -5.85 3.86 3.42
N TYR A 13 -6.42 2.71 3.10
CA TYR A 13 -7.55 2.15 3.84
C TYR A 13 -7.65 0.64 3.62
N ILE A 14 -8.34 -0.04 4.53
CA ILE A 14 -8.64 -1.46 4.44
C ILE A 14 -10.10 -1.64 4.05
N ARG A 15 -10.36 -2.55 3.12
CA ARG A 15 -11.68 -3.12 2.88
C ARG A 15 -11.72 -4.55 3.34
N GLU A 16 -12.78 -4.92 4.04
CA GLU A 16 -12.97 -6.27 4.58
C GLU A 16 -14.30 -6.84 4.09
N TYR A 17 -14.29 -8.12 3.70
CA TYR A 17 -15.48 -8.89 3.36
C TYR A 17 -15.25 -10.36 3.71
N GLN A 18 -16.03 -10.88 4.66
CA GLN A 18 -15.79 -12.19 5.29
C GLN A 18 -14.34 -12.25 5.81
N ASP A 19 -13.60 -13.31 5.50
CA ASP A 19 -12.21 -13.51 5.93
C ASP A 19 -11.18 -12.83 5.00
N ASN A 20 -11.64 -12.02 4.03
CA ASN A 20 -10.76 -11.36 3.06
C ASN A 20 -10.55 -9.89 3.40
N LYS A 21 -9.28 -9.46 3.38
CA LYS A 21 -8.87 -8.08 3.61
C LYS A 21 -8.05 -7.57 2.43
N LEU A 22 -8.49 -6.46 1.87
CA LEU A 22 -7.74 -5.70 0.87
C LEU A 22 -7.19 -4.45 1.51
N PHE A 23 -5.89 -4.24 1.36
CA PHE A 23 -5.24 -2.99 1.69
C PHE A 23 -5.01 -2.16 0.43
N ILE A 24 -5.62 -0.99 0.39
CA ILE A 24 -5.51 -0.04 -0.72
C ILE A 24 -4.55 1.05 -0.27
N ILE A 25 -3.54 1.34 -1.07
CA ILE A 25 -2.55 2.38 -0.81
C ILE A 25 -2.23 3.17 -2.08
N CYS A 26 -2.31 4.49 -1.98
CA CYS A 26 -2.10 5.42 -3.09
C CYS A 26 -1.19 6.56 -2.65
N ASN A 27 -0.12 6.81 -3.40
CA ASN A 27 0.74 7.98 -3.22
C ASN A 27 0.20 9.15 -4.05
N PHE A 28 -0.44 10.11 -3.41
CA PHE A 28 -0.97 11.33 -4.05
C PHE A 28 0.08 12.45 -4.17
N SER A 29 1.35 12.09 -4.37
CA SER A 29 2.43 13.06 -4.61
C SER A 29 3.30 12.67 -5.79
N ASN A 30 4.09 13.63 -6.26
CA ASN A 30 5.09 13.45 -7.31
C ASN A 30 6.45 12.94 -6.77
N LYS A 31 6.52 12.52 -5.51
CA LYS A 31 7.76 12.05 -4.86
C LYS A 31 7.62 10.59 -4.46
N SER A 32 8.72 9.85 -4.50
CA SER A 32 8.75 8.49 -3.94
C SER A 32 8.65 8.55 -2.41
N ILE A 33 8.05 7.54 -1.81
CA ILE A 33 7.92 7.40 -0.36
C ILE A 33 8.04 5.95 0.07
N ASP A 34 8.86 5.67 1.08
CA ASP A 34 8.97 4.36 1.69
C ASP A 34 7.92 4.22 2.79
N ILE A 35 7.18 3.12 2.76
CA ILE A 35 6.09 2.84 3.70
C ILE A 35 6.30 1.47 4.29
N ASN A 36 6.42 1.40 5.61
CA ASN A 36 6.45 0.13 6.31
C ASN A 36 5.05 -0.49 6.33
N LEU A 37 4.89 -1.66 5.72
CA LEU A 37 3.64 -2.41 5.78
C LEU A 37 3.68 -3.31 7.03
N ASN A 38 2.86 -2.98 8.03
CA ASN A 38 2.62 -3.82 9.20
C ASN A 38 1.77 -5.08 8.90
N TYR A 39 1.74 -5.52 7.64
CA TYR A 39 0.90 -6.60 7.16
C TYR A 39 1.68 -7.57 6.29
N ASN A 40 1.34 -8.86 6.40
CA ASN A 40 1.83 -9.86 5.47
C ASN A 40 0.98 -9.80 4.20
N ILE A 41 1.64 -9.57 3.07
CA ILE A 41 1.00 -9.52 1.74
C ILE A 41 0.88 -10.95 1.21
N LYS A 42 -0.35 -11.36 0.87
CA LYS A 42 -0.61 -12.62 0.17
C LYS A 42 -0.35 -12.48 -1.33
N LYS A 43 -0.87 -11.41 -1.94
CA LYS A 43 -0.69 -11.10 -3.37
C LYS A 43 -0.95 -9.63 -3.69
N VAL A 44 -0.40 -9.18 -4.82
CA VAL A 44 -0.82 -7.94 -5.48
C VAL A 44 -2.07 -8.23 -6.30
N VAL A 45 -3.14 -7.47 -6.08
CA VAL A 45 -4.41 -7.62 -6.79
C VAL A 45 -4.46 -6.68 -7.99
N LEU A 46 -4.01 -5.44 -7.81
CA LEU A 46 -3.97 -4.42 -8.84
C LEU A 46 -2.81 -3.47 -8.56
N SER A 47 -2.13 -3.03 -9.62
CA SER A 47 -1.11 -2.01 -9.60
C SER A 47 -1.20 -1.19 -10.88
N ASN A 48 -1.03 0.13 -10.79
CA ASN A 48 -0.95 0.99 -11.97
C ASN A 48 0.45 1.04 -12.60
N TYR A 49 1.45 0.43 -11.96
CA TYR A 49 2.77 0.17 -12.52
C TYR A 49 2.99 -1.32 -12.74
N GLU A 50 3.85 -1.67 -13.70
CA GLU A 50 4.11 -3.07 -14.10
C GLU A 50 4.67 -3.95 -12.97
N HIS A 51 5.50 -3.38 -12.10
CA HIS A 51 6.18 -4.08 -11.01
C HIS A 51 6.13 -3.25 -9.74
N ILE A 52 5.94 -3.87 -8.58
CA ILE A 52 6.05 -3.20 -7.28
C ILE A 52 7.49 -3.25 -6.77
N LYS A 53 7.94 -2.21 -6.06
CA LYS A 53 9.25 -2.20 -5.40
C LYS A 53 9.09 -2.45 -3.91
N ARG A 54 9.62 -3.58 -3.43
CA ARG A 54 9.44 -4.02 -2.04
C ARG A 54 10.75 -4.50 -1.44
N PHE A 55 10.96 -4.16 -0.17
CA PHE A 55 12.09 -4.60 0.65
C PHE A 55 11.56 -5.11 2.00
N TYR A 56 11.54 -6.42 2.22
CA TYR A 56 10.96 -7.03 3.44
C TYR A 56 9.50 -6.59 3.70
N ASN A 57 9.27 -5.81 4.75
CA ASN A 57 7.96 -5.24 5.09
C ASN A 57 7.77 -3.84 4.50
N ASP A 58 8.81 -3.22 3.95
CA ASP A 58 8.70 -1.89 3.36
C ASP A 58 8.33 -1.98 1.88
N ILE A 59 7.50 -1.03 1.44
CA ILE A 59 7.19 -0.80 0.03
C ILE A 59 7.65 0.60 -0.36
N GLU A 60 8.40 0.69 -1.46
CA GLU A 60 8.73 1.99 -2.08
C GLU A 60 7.57 2.34 -3.02
N MET A 61 6.76 3.31 -2.62
CA MET A 61 5.68 3.87 -3.43
C MET A 61 6.22 4.99 -4.31
N ARG A 62 6.32 4.74 -5.62
CA ARG A 62 6.73 5.79 -6.57
C ARG A 62 5.68 6.90 -6.66
N SER A 63 6.09 7.99 -7.29
CA SER A 63 5.22 9.11 -7.69
C SER A 63 3.92 8.58 -8.32
N TYR A 64 2.77 8.91 -7.72
CA TYR A 64 1.44 8.50 -8.20
C TYR A 64 1.20 6.98 -8.29
N GLU A 65 1.99 6.16 -7.60
CA GLU A 65 1.75 4.72 -7.53
C GLU A 65 0.51 4.41 -6.68
N ALA A 66 -0.29 3.46 -7.14
CA ALA A 66 -1.51 2.98 -6.50
C ALA A 66 -1.53 1.45 -6.57
N ILE A 67 -1.67 0.83 -5.40
CA ILE A 67 -1.55 -0.62 -5.23
C ILE A 67 -2.72 -1.13 -4.39
N VAL A 68 -3.31 -2.23 -4.82
CA VAL A 68 -4.27 -3.00 -4.05
C VAL A 68 -3.62 -4.33 -3.68
N LEU A 69 -3.54 -4.59 -2.39
CA LEU A 69 -2.89 -5.76 -1.81
C LEU A 69 -3.92 -6.63 -1.10
N ASP A 70 -3.85 -7.94 -1.32
CA ASP A 70 -4.53 -8.92 -0.46
C ASP A 70 -3.60 -9.21 0.73
N ILE A 71 -4.11 -9.04 1.95
CA ILE A 71 -3.32 -9.12 3.18
C ILE A 71 -3.86 -10.17 4.15
N VAL A 72 -2.99 -10.63 5.06
CA VAL A 72 -3.34 -11.44 6.24
C VAL A 72 -3.64 -10.51 7.41
#